data_AF-A0A7M1AW81-F1
#
_entry.id   AF-A0A7M1AW81-F1
#
_cell.length_a   1.000
_cell.length_b   1.000
_cell.length_c   1.000
_cell.angle_alpha   90.00
_cell.angle_beta   90.00
_cell.angle_gamma   90.00
#
_symmetry.space_group_name_H-M   'P 1'
#
loop_
_entity.id
_entity.type
_entity.pdbx_description
1 polymer ?
#
loop_
_entity_poly.entity_id
_entity_poly.type
_entity_poly.pdbx_seq_one_letter_code
_entity_poly.pdbx_strand_id
1 'polypeptide(L)'
;MDLNTSTFMLIFFIGLFLISFWKIYAFLPNEQLSDDDNTPEAKAELLKIVLKVIQNSKPSLTLNELYEKVKNDESFDREHFWRFNPNKLHHLLQYYYAKHPDTQSIEDIYKKLNS
;
A
#
# COMPACT_ATOMS: atom_id res chain seq x y z
N MET A 1 57.31 -2.75 2.67
CA MET A 1 56.53 -3.47 1.63
C MET A 1 56.64 -2.67 0.37
N ASP A 2 57.30 -3.19 -0.67
CA ASP A 2 57.33 -2.53 -1.97
C ASP A 2 55.93 -2.56 -2.56
N LEU A 3 55.28 -1.41 -2.60
CA LEU A 3 53.97 -1.28 -3.22
C LEU A 3 54.16 -1.37 -4.73
N ASN A 4 53.92 -2.56 -5.27
CA ASN A 4 53.92 -2.80 -6.71
C ASN A 4 52.74 -2.06 -7.35
N THR A 5 52.85 -1.69 -8.62
CA THR A 5 51.80 -1.07 -9.43
C THR A 5 50.48 -1.85 -9.35
N SER A 6 50.54 -3.19 -9.26
CA SER A 6 49.37 -4.04 -9.07
C SER A 6 48.62 -3.74 -7.75
N THR A 7 49.34 -3.49 -6.66
CA THR A 7 48.75 -3.11 -5.37
C THR A 7 48.04 -1.76 -5.47
N PHE A 8 48.62 -0.79 -6.20
CA PHE A 8 47.97 0.49 -6.46
C PHE A 8 46.70 0.37 -7.30
N MET A 9 46.72 -0.46 -8.36
CA MET A 9 45.51 -0.72 -9.16
C MET A 9 44.39 -1.32 -8.33
N LEU A 10 44.70 -2.28 -7.45
CA LEU A 10 43.73 -2.90 -6.56
C LEU A 10 43.13 -1.89 -5.58
N ILE A 11 43.96 -1.04 -4.96
CA ILE A 11 43.50 0.01 -4.04
C ILE A 11 42.58 0.99 -4.78
N PHE A 12 42.96 1.40 -5.99
CA PHE A 12 42.17 2.34 -6.78
C PHE A 12 40.83 1.74 -7.21
N PHE A 13 40.82 0.48 -7.61
CA PHE A 13 39.61 -0.26 -7.96
C PHE A 13 38.64 -0.33 -6.77
N ILE A 14 39.12 -0.74 -5.60
CA ILE A 14 38.31 -0.82 -4.38
C ILE A 14 37.79 0.57 -3.99
N GLY A 15 38.64 1.60 -4.06
CA GLY A 15 38.26 2.97 -3.76
C GLY A 15 37.12 3.48 -4.66
N LEU A 16 37.27 3.33 -5.99
CA LEU A 16 36.24 3.72 -6.94
C LEU A 16 34.95 2.91 -6.80
N PHE A 17 35.07 1.62 -6.44
CA PHE A 17 33.93 0.75 -6.22
C PHE A 17 33.12 1.21 -5.01
N LEU A 18 33.76 1.49 -3.88
CA LEU A 18 33.09 2.01 -2.69
C LEU A 18 32.42 3.37 -2.93
N ILE A 19 33.07 4.27 -3.67
CA ILE A 19 32.50 5.57 -4.05
C ILE A 19 31.24 5.39 -4.92
N SER A 20 31.23 4.38 -5.79
CA SER A 20 30.08 4.07 -6.65
C SER A 20 28.89 3.58 -5.83
N PHE A 21 29.08 2.68 -4.85
CA PHE A 21 28.00 2.28 -3.93
C PHE A 21 27.50 3.43 -3.08
N TRP A 22 28.39 4.27 -2.55
CA TRP A 22 27.99 5.44 -1.78
C TRP A 22 27.14 6.40 -2.61
N LYS A 23 27.52 6.64 -3.87
CA LYS A 23 26.75 7.48 -4.79
C LYS A 23 25.38 6.90 -5.10
N ILE A 24 25.29 5.59 -5.36
CA ILE A 24 24.00 4.91 -5.59
C ILE A 24 23.12 5.00 -4.35
N TYR A 25 23.68 4.75 -3.17
CA TYR A 25 22.96 4.85 -1.90
C TYR A 25 22.45 6.27 -1.63
N ALA A 26 23.28 7.29 -1.85
CA ALA A 26 22.88 8.69 -1.69
C ALA A 26 21.87 9.16 -2.75
N PHE A 27 21.84 8.51 -3.93
CA PHE A 27 20.92 8.85 -5.02
C PHE A 27 19.57 8.11 -4.92
N LEU A 28 19.51 6.97 -4.22
CA LEU A 28 18.27 6.27 -3.97
C LEU A 28 17.42 7.09 -3.00
N PRO A 29 16.29 7.67 -3.43
CA PRO A 29 15.40 8.37 -2.52
C PRO A 29 14.87 7.36 -1.50
N ASN A 30 15.22 7.56 -0.23
CA ASN A 30 14.72 6.76 0.90
C ASN A 30 13.51 7.42 1.58
N GLU A 31 12.98 8.48 0.98
CA GLU A 31 11.78 9.15 1.46
C GLU A 31 10.55 8.49 0.82
N GLN A 32 9.56 8.16 1.65
CA GLN A 32 8.24 7.81 1.14
C GLN A 32 7.71 9.00 0.33
N LEU A 33 7.11 8.71 -0.83
CA LEU A 33 6.48 9.76 -1.63
C LEU A 33 5.43 10.45 -0.75
N SER A 34 5.38 11.78 -0.76
CA SER A 34 4.43 12.57 0.03
C SER A 34 2.96 12.26 -0.28
N ASP A 35 2.70 11.62 -1.42
CA ASP A 35 1.40 11.17 -1.93
C ASP A 35 1.30 9.63 -1.95
N ASP A 36 2.02 8.93 -1.07
CA ASP A 36 1.93 7.47 -1.01
C ASP A 36 0.66 7.02 -0.27
N ASP A 37 -0.37 6.72 -1.06
CA ASP A 37 -1.62 6.10 -0.64
C ASP A 37 -1.50 4.63 -0.18
N ASN A 38 -0.27 4.15 0.09
CA ASN A 38 0.03 2.82 0.61
C ASN A 38 0.48 2.81 2.08
N THR A 39 0.51 3.97 2.74
CA THR A 39 0.77 4.03 4.19
C THR A 39 -0.25 3.20 4.97
N PRO A 40 0.13 2.61 6.12
CA PRO A 40 -0.79 1.91 7.00
C PRO A 40 -2.00 2.75 7.40
N GLU A 41 -1.80 4.06 7.60
CA GLU A 41 -2.81 5.03 7.97
C GLU A 41 -3.83 5.22 6.85
N ALA A 42 -3.38 5.49 5.62
CA ALA A 42 -4.27 5.66 4.46
C ALA A 42 -5.08 4.39 4.18
N LYS A 43 -4.48 3.21 4.34
CA LYS A 43 -5.19 1.91 4.23
C LYS A 43 -6.27 1.75 5.29
N ALA A 44 -5.99 2.14 6.53
CA ALA A 44 -6.96 2.07 7.62
C ALA A 44 -8.13 3.05 7.40
N GLU A 45 -7.85 4.25 6.90
CA GLU A 45 -8.86 5.23 6.54
C GLU A 45 -9.75 4.75 5.39
N LEU A 46 -9.15 4.27 4.30
CA LEU A 46 -9.88 3.71 3.16
C LEU A 46 -10.75 2.52 3.60
N LEU A 47 -10.23 1.65 4.47
CA LEU A 47 -11.00 0.54 5.03
C LEU A 47 -12.22 1.02 5.83
N LYS A 48 -12.10 2.09 6.63
CA LYS A 48 -13.25 2.66 7.35
C LYS A 48 -14.33 3.15 6.39
N ILE A 49 -13.95 3.82 5.30
CA ILE A 49 -14.89 4.27 4.27
C ILE A 49 -15.59 3.05 3.65
N VAL A 50 -14.85 2.02 3.27
CA VAL A 50 -15.41 0.78 2.72
C VAL A 50 -16.41 0.13 3.68
N LEU A 51 -16.06 0.01 4.97
CA LEU A 51 -16.95 -0.59 5.98
C LEU A 51 -18.22 0.25 6.20
N LYS A 52 -18.09 1.58 6.25
CA LYS A 52 -19.22 2.51 6.32
C LYS A 52 -20.17 2.35 5.13
N VAL A 53 -19.60 2.24 3.92
CA VAL A 53 -20.38 2.01 2.70
C VAL A 53 -21.08 0.65 2.75
N ILE A 54 -20.40 -0.41 3.21
CA ILE A 54 -21.03 -1.73 3.41
C ILE A 54 -22.20 -1.60 4.38
N GLN A 55 -22.00 -1.01 5.56
CA GLN A 55 -23.03 -0.85 6.60
C GLN A 55 -24.29 -0.13 6.09
N ASN A 56 -24.11 0.92 5.30
CA ASN A 56 -25.20 1.73 4.74
C ASN A 56 -25.78 1.18 3.43
N SER A 57 -25.33 0.01 2.99
CA SER A 57 -25.73 -0.59 1.72
C SER A 57 -26.69 -1.77 1.92
N LYS A 58 -26.69 -2.70 0.96
CA LYS A 58 -27.52 -3.91 0.98
C LYS A 58 -26.63 -5.11 1.29
N PRO A 59 -27.16 -6.16 1.94
CA PRO A 59 -26.37 -7.33 2.32
C PRO A 59 -25.68 -7.98 1.11
N SER A 60 -26.39 -8.23 0.01
CA SER A 60 -25.88 -8.95 -1.16
C SER A 60 -25.17 -8.04 -2.18
N LEU A 61 -24.24 -7.20 -1.73
CA LEU A 61 -23.52 -6.28 -2.62
C LEU A 61 -22.40 -7.00 -3.37
N THR A 62 -22.33 -6.85 -4.69
CA THR A 62 -21.18 -7.35 -5.46
C THR A 62 -19.95 -6.46 -5.29
N LEU A 63 -18.75 -6.99 -5.55
CA LEU A 63 -17.51 -6.23 -5.45
C LEU A 63 -17.50 -4.97 -6.34
N ASN A 64 -18.07 -5.08 -7.55
CA ASN A 64 -18.14 -3.96 -8.49
C ASN A 64 -19.12 -2.89 -8.00
N GLU A 65 -20.28 -3.27 -7.47
CA GLU A 65 -21.23 -2.33 -6.87
C GLU A 65 -20.63 -1.66 -5.63
N LEU A 66 -19.89 -2.39 -4.81
CA LEU A 66 -19.17 -1.83 -3.67
C LEU A 66 -18.16 -0.79 -4.12
N TYR A 67 -17.36 -1.11 -5.13
CA TYR A 67 -16.37 -0.20 -5.69
C TYR A 67 -17.00 1.10 -6.18
N GLU A 68 -18.08 1.02 -6.96
CA GLU A 68 -18.80 2.20 -7.44
C GLU A 68 -19.41 3.00 -6.30
N LYS A 69 -19.95 2.35 -5.27
CA LYS A 69 -20.49 3.05 -4.10
C LYS A 69 -19.41 3.76 -3.30
N VAL A 70 -18.25 3.13 -3.10
CA VAL A 70 -17.11 3.74 -2.38
C VAL A 70 -16.61 4.97 -3.13
N LYS A 71 -16.46 4.89 -4.45
CA LYS A 71 -16.02 6.01 -5.29
C LYS A 71 -16.99 7.20 -5.30
N ASN A 72 -18.27 6.93 -5.03
CA ASN A 72 -19.34 7.93 -4.97
C ASN A 72 -19.70 8.35 -3.54
N ASP A 73 -19.05 7.80 -2.51
CA ASP A 73 -19.26 8.20 -1.11
C ASP A 73 -18.66 9.60 -0.87
N GLU A 74 -19.35 10.44 -0.12
CA GLU A 74 -18.90 11.79 0.20
C GLU A 74 -17.61 11.81 1.03
N SER A 75 -17.32 10.73 1.77
CA SER A 75 -16.10 10.60 2.56
C SER A 75 -14.91 10.09 1.74
N PHE A 76 -15.10 9.78 0.45
CA PHE A 76 -14.03 9.32 -0.42
C PHE A 76 -13.28 10.48 -1.06
N ASP A 77 -12.06 10.73 -0.58
CA ASP A 77 -11.14 11.71 -1.17
C ASP A 77 -10.48 11.13 -2.43
N ARG A 78 -10.88 11.64 -3.60
CA ARG A 78 -10.37 11.19 -4.91
C ARG A 78 -8.93 11.59 -5.16
N GLU A 79 -8.48 12.71 -4.59
CA GLU A 79 -7.09 13.16 -4.75
C GLU A 79 -6.19 12.29 -3.88
N HIS A 80 -6.58 12.06 -2.63
CA HIS A 80 -5.82 11.22 -1.71
C HIS A 80 -5.79 9.73 -2.10
N PHE A 81 -6.90 9.19 -2.63
CA PHE A 81 -7.02 7.79 -3.03
C PHE A 81 -7.02 7.60 -4.56
N TRP A 82 -6.21 8.35 -5.30
CA TRP A 82 -6.22 8.36 -6.76
C TRP A 82 -5.92 6.99 -7.41
N ARG A 83 -5.18 6.09 -6.73
CA ARG A 83 -4.89 4.74 -7.24
C ARG A 83 -5.95 3.70 -6.85
N PHE A 84 -7.05 4.12 -6.23
CA PHE A 84 -8.13 3.21 -5.86
C PHE A 84 -8.72 2.54 -7.10
N ASN A 85 -8.79 1.21 -7.06
CA ASN A 85 -9.28 0.38 -8.15
C ASN A 85 -9.90 -0.91 -7.58
N PRO A 86 -10.61 -1.71 -8.38
CA PRO A 86 -11.28 -2.93 -7.90
C PRO A 86 -10.31 -3.95 -7.27
N ASN A 87 -9.07 -4.05 -7.75
CA ASN A 87 -8.07 -4.95 -7.19
C ASN A 87 -7.60 -4.47 -5.80
N LYS A 88 -7.42 -3.16 -5.62
CA LYS A 88 -7.08 -2.56 -4.32
C LYS A 88 -8.20 -2.78 -3.32
N LEU A 89 -9.47 -2.65 -3.73
CA LEU A 89 -10.63 -3.01 -2.91
C LEU A 89 -10.62 -4.50 -2.54
N HIS A 90 -10.38 -5.40 -3.50
CA HIS A 90 -10.29 -6.83 -3.25
C HIS A 90 -9.21 -7.16 -2.20
N HIS A 91 -8.01 -6.59 -2.34
CA HIS A 91 -6.93 -6.77 -1.37
C HIS A 91 -7.28 -6.23 0.03
N LEU A 92 -7.97 -5.09 0.12
CA LEU A 92 -8.43 -4.55 1.40
C LEU A 92 -9.43 -5.48 2.09
N LEU A 93 -10.35 -6.07 1.33
CA LEU A 93 -11.30 -7.05 1.86
C LEU A 93 -10.60 -8.34 2.30
N GLN A 94 -9.67 -8.87 1.50
CA GLN A 94 -8.86 -10.02 1.90
C GLN A 94 -8.09 -9.76 3.20
N TYR A 95 -7.51 -8.55 3.34
CA TYR A 95 -6.84 -8.13 4.56
C TYR A 95 -7.80 -8.10 5.76
N TYR A 96 -9.02 -7.62 5.56
CA TYR A 96 -10.06 -7.62 6.59
C TYR A 96 -10.44 -9.06 7.00
N TYR A 97 -10.70 -9.95 6.04
CA TYR A 97 -11.03 -11.36 6.30
C TYR A 97 -9.92 -12.11 7.03
N ALA A 98 -8.65 -11.82 6.69
CA ALA A 98 -7.52 -12.41 7.40
C ALA A 98 -7.45 -12.01 8.89
N LYS A 99 -7.94 -10.81 9.24
CA LYS A 99 -8.02 -10.33 10.62
C LYS A 99 -9.30 -10.72 11.36
N HIS A 100 -10.36 -11.02 10.62
CA HIS A 100 -11.69 -11.33 11.12
C HIS A 100 -12.16 -12.68 10.57
N PRO A 101 -11.74 -13.80 11.19
CA PRO A 101 -12.05 -15.15 10.71
C PRO A 101 -13.55 -15.48 10.72
N ASP A 102 -14.34 -14.69 11.43
CA ASP A 102 -15.81 -14.75 11.50
C ASP A 102 -16.51 -14.11 10.28
N THR A 103 -15.76 -13.43 9.41
CA THR A 103 -16.27 -12.81 8.19
C THR A 103 -15.55 -13.38 6.97
N GLN A 104 -16.29 -13.99 6.04
CA GLN A 104 -15.74 -14.55 4.81
C GLN A 104 -16.32 -13.92 3.54
N SER A 105 -17.39 -13.12 3.70
CA SER A 105 -18.08 -12.45 2.62
C SER A 105 -18.44 -11.01 2.99
N ILE A 106 -18.79 -10.19 1.99
CA ILE A 106 -19.31 -8.84 2.18
C ILE A 106 -20.61 -8.88 3.02
N GLU A 107 -21.43 -9.91 2.83
CA GLU A 107 -22.64 -10.15 3.63
C GLU A 107 -22.34 -10.37 5.11
N ASP A 108 -21.28 -11.11 5.44
CA ASP A 108 -20.90 -11.36 6.82
C ASP A 108 -20.43 -10.07 7.50
N ILE A 109 -19.67 -9.24 6.77
CA ILE A 109 -19.29 -7.90 7.23
C ILE A 109 -20.55 -7.07 7.52
N TYR A 110 -21.52 -7.06 6.59
CA TYR A 110 -22.78 -6.34 6.77
C TYR A 110 -23.54 -6.80 8.01
N LYS A 111 -23.70 -8.12 8.19
CA LYS A 111 -24.38 -8.70 9.36
C LYS A 111 -23.65 -8.33 10.66
N LYS A 112 -22.33 -8.39 10.67
CA LYS A 112 -21.51 -8.05 11.84
C LYS A 112 -21.59 -6.57 12.23
N LEU A 113 -21.70 -5.67 11.26
CA LEU A 113 -21.80 -4.22 11.51
C LEU A 113 -23.20 -3.76 11.92
N ASN A 114 -24.23 -4.56 11.65
CA ASN A 114 -25.64 -4.25 11.91
C ASN A 114 -26.28 -5.20 12.95
N SER A 115 -25.50 -6.07 13.58
CA SER A 115 -25.91 -6.91 14.72
C SER A 115 -25.58 -6.23 16.03
#